data_AF-A0A9D2N9N6-F1
#
_entry.id   AF-A0A9D2N9N6-F1
#
_cell.length_a   1.000
_cell.length_b   1.000
_cell.length_c   1.000
_cell.angle_alpha   90.00
_cell.angle_beta   90.00
_cell.angle_gamma   90.00
#
_symmetry.space_group_name_H-M   'P 1'
#
loop_
_entity.id
_entity.type
_entity.pdbx_description
1 polymer ?
#
loop_
_entity_poly.entity_id
_entity_poly.type
_entity_poly.pdbx_seq_one_letter_code
_entity_poly.pdbx_strand_id
1 'polypeptide(L)'
;MDRKILERLYCEKLSRELAAYKASILEMDKEEIYGAAYEIDCVISIYETLIETAESRAEDFLESMIVFPGLLLFLYHKWLDYKDSHTEELERCMNRELIKIRESYKKEEKAA
;
A
#
# COMPACT_ATOMS: atom_id res chain seq x y z
N MET A 1 -4.99 -30.21 -2.13
CA MET A 1 -6.14 -30.02 -1.20
C MET A 1 -7.37 -29.71 -2.07
N ASP A 2 -8.62 -29.94 -1.64
CA ASP A 2 -9.76 -29.48 -2.46
C ASP A 2 -9.71 -27.95 -2.59
N ARG A 3 -9.84 -27.43 -3.82
CA ARG A 3 -9.84 -25.98 -4.10
C ARG A 3 -10.80 -25.21 -3.20
N LYS A 4 -12.00 -25.74 -2.94
CA LYS A 4 -12.97 -25.08 -2.06
C LYS A 4 -12.48 -24.97 -0.62
N ILE A 5 -11.70 -25.95 -0.17
CA ILE A 5 -11.07 -25.91 1.15
C ILE A 5 -9.95 -24.87 1.16
N LEU A 6 -9.13 -24.80 0.11
CA LEU A 6 -8.07 -23.79 -0.02
C LEU A 6 -8.63 -22.37 0.01
N GLU A 7 -9.65 -22.10 -0.80
CA GLU A 7 -10.30 -20.79 -0.85
C GLU A 7 -10.88 -20.41 0.53
N ARG A 8 -11.57 -21.34 1.18
CA ARG A 8 -12.10 -21.13 2.53
C ARG A 8 -10.98 -20.82 3.54
N LEU A 9 -9.91 -21.61 3.56
CA LEU A 9 -8.78 -21.41 4.47
C LEU A 9 -8.08 -20.07 4.21
N TYR A 10 -7.92 -19.69 2.95
CA TYR A 10 -7.37 -18.41 2.56
C TYR A 10 -8.21 -17.24 3.07
N CYS A 11 -9.53 -17.27 2.83
CA CYS A 11 -10.45 -16.25 3.32
C CYS A 11 -10.48 -16.19 4.86
N GLU A 12 -10.58 -17.34 5.53
CA GLU A 12 -10.55 -17.41 7.00
C GLU A 12 -9.24 -16.84 7.58
N LYS A 13 -8.10 -17.12 6.93
CA LYS A 13 -6.80 -16.57 7.32
C LYS A 13 -6.77 -15.05 7.18
N LEU A 14 -7.20 -14.50 6.04
CA LEU A 14 -7.27 -13.06 5.83
C LEU A 14 -8.19 -12.36 6.83
N SER A 15 -9.37 -12.94 7.10
CA SER A 15 -10.29 -12.39 8.09
C SER A 15 -9.71 -12.39 9.50
N ARG A 16 -8.93 -13.43 9.86
CA ARG A 16 -8.21 -13.48 11.14
C ARG A 16 -7.13 -12.41 11.23
N GLU A 17 -6.36 -12.21 10.17
CA GLU A 17 -5.33 -11.15 10.14
C GLU A 17 -5.96 -9.77 10.27
N LEU A 18 -7.04 -9.50 9.54
CA LEU A 18 -7.76 -8.22 9.66
C LEU A 18 -8.34 -8.03 11.07
N ALA A 19 -8.90 -9.07 11.67
CA ALA A 19 -9.44 -9.00 13.03
C ALA A 19 -8.35 -8.72 14.06
N ALA A 20 -7.19 -9.36 13.95
CA ALA A 20 -6.04 -9.12 14.81
C ALA A 20 -5.51 -7.68 14.65
N TYR A 21 -5.41 -7.19 13.42
CA TYR A 21 -5.04 -5.80 13.14
C TYR A 21 -6.05 -4.81 13.73
N LYS A 22 -7.36 -5.03 13.53
CA LYS A 22 -8.40 -4.18 14.13
C LYS A 22 -8.33 -4.19 15.66
N ALA A 23 -8.03 -5.33 16.27
CA ALA A 23 -7.83 -5.41 17.71
C ALA A 23 -6.65 -4.56 18.18
N SER A 24 -5.51 -4.57 17.47
CA SER A 24 -4.38 -3.71 17.83
C SER A 24 -4.68 -2.22 17.65
N ILE A 25 -5.47 -1.84 16.64
CA ILE A 25 -5.91 -0.45 16.46
C ILE A 25 -6.82 0.01 17.60
N LEU A 26 -7.66 -0.87 18.14
CA LEU A 26 -8.54 -0.54 19.26
C LEU A 26 -7.81 -0.33 20.60
N GLU A 27 -6.55 -0.77 20.70
CA GLU A 27 -5.69 -0.53 21.86
C GLU A 27 -4.96 0.82 21.80
N MET A 28 -4.97 1.50 20.64
CA MET A 28 -4.35 2.80 20.44
C MET A 28 -5.19 3.95 21.00
N ASP A 29 -4.54 5.08 21.28
CA ASP A 29 -5.24 6.31 21.60
C ASP A 29 -5.83 6.99 20.35
N LYS A 30 -6.60 8.07 20.56
CA LYS A 30 -7.32 8.73 19.47
C LYS A 30 -6.36 9.37 18.47
N GLU A 31 -5.32 10.04 18.96
CA GLU A 31 -4.32 10.72 18.17
C GLU A 31 -3.53 9.73 17.30
N GLU A 32 -3.16 8.58 17.86
CA GLU A 32 -2.54 7.46 17.14
C GLU A 32 -3.47 6.89 16.05
N ILE A 33 -4.76 6.69 16.36
CA ILE A 33 -5.75 6.23 15.38
C ILE A 33 -5.91 7.24 14.23
N TYR A 34 -5.94 8.55 14.52
CA TYR A 34 -5.99 9.58 13.49
C TYR A 34 -4.74 9.55 12.60
N GLY A 35 -3.55 9.34 13.18
CA GLY A 35 -2.32 9.17 12.43
C GLY A 35 -2.31 7.93 11.53
N ALA A 36 -2.92 6.83 12.01
CA ALA A 36 -3.02 5.57 11.29
C ALA A 36 -4.21 5.50 10.32
N ALA A 37 -5.07 6.52 10.22
CA ALA A 37 -6.32 6.46 9.47
C ALA A 37 -6.12 6.05 7.99
N TYR A 38 -5.04 6.53 7.37
CA TYR A 38 -4.68 6.15 6.00
C TYR A 38 -4.26 4.69 5.90
N GLU A 39 -3.43 4.21 6.82
CA GLU A 39 -3.04 2.79 6.89
C GLU A 39 -4.26 1.90 7.09
N ILE A 40 -5.15 2.25 8.02
CA ILE A 40 -6.39 1.50 8.31
C ILE A 40 -7.24 1.34 7.05
N ASP A 41 -7.50 2.43 6.33
CA ASP A 41 -8.30 2.42 5.10
C ASP A 41 -7.65 1.56 4.00
N CYS A 42 -6.33 1.69 3.83
CA CYS A 42 -5.59 0.91 2.85
C CYS A 42 -5.57 -0.58 3.18
N VAL A 43 -5.36 -0.95 4.45
CA VAL A 43 -5.35 -2.35 4.89
C VAL A 43 -6.72 -3.01 4.71
N ILE A 44 -7.81 -2.27 4.96
CA ILE A 44 -9.18 -2.74 4.68
C ILE A 44 -9.38 -2.93 3.18
N SER A 45 -8.99 -1.96 2.36
CA SER A 45 -9.11 -2.03 0.89
C SER A 45 -8.32 -3.21 0.30
N ILE A 46 -7.11 -3.48 0.83
CA ILE A 46 -6.30 -4.65 0.44
C ILE A 46 -7.04 -5.95 0.78
N TYR A 47 -7.58 -6.05 2.00
CA TYR A 47 -8.36 -7.22 2.40
C TYR A 47 -9.55 -7.47 1.47
N GLU A 48 -10.35 -6.44 1.19
CA GLU A 48 -11.53 -6.54 0.33
C GLU A 48 -11.15 -7.02 -1.08
N THR A 49 -10.11 -6.41 -1.67
CA THR A 49 -9.58 -6.81 -2.98
C THR A 49 -9.11 -8.26 -3.01
N LEU A 50 -8.45 -8.72 -1.95
CA LEU A 50 -7.97 -10.10 -1.86
C LEU A 50 -9.10 -11.12 -1.72
N ILE A 51 -10.17 -10.78 -0.99
CA ILE A 51 -11.37 -11.62 -0.85
C ILE A 51 -12.15 -11.68 -2.16
N GLU A 52 -12.42 -10.52 -2.78
CA GLU A 52 -13.17 -10.45 -4.04
C GLU A 52 -12.50 -11.23 -5.18
N THR A 53 -11.17 -11.25 -5.20
CA THR A 53 -10.42 -11.94 -6.25
C THR A 53 -10.14 -13.42 -5.92
N ALA A 54 -10.46 -13.90 -4.71
CA ALA A 54 -10.08 -15.24 -4.24
C ALA A 54 -10.56 -16.38 -5.15
N GLU A 55 -11.83 -16.33 -5.57
CA GLU A 55 -12.44 -17.33 -6.46
C GLU A 55 -11.69 -17.47 -7.80
N SER A 56 -11.07 -16.40 -8.28
CA SER A 56 -10.35 -16.36 -9.56
C SER A 56 -8.88 -16.78 -9.48
N ARG A 57 -8.34 -16.99 -8.27
CA ARG A 57 -6.93 -17.35 -8.06
C ARG A 57 -6.68 -18.84 -8.32
N ALA A 58 -5.44 -19.13 -8.73
CA ALA A 58 -4.96 -20.50 -8.86
C ALA A 58 -4.67 -21.14 -7.49
N GLU A 59 -4.72 -22.47 -7.41
CA GLU A 59 -4.57 -23.22 -6.15
C GLU A 59 -3.18 -23.02 -5.51
N ASP A 60 -2.12 -22.98 -6.32
CA ASP A 60 -0.73 -22.75 -5.90
C ASP A 60 -0.54 -21.37 -5.26
N PHE A 61 -1.22 -20.36 -5.79
CA PHE A 61 -1.27 -19.03 -5.20
C PHE A 61 -1.94 -19.06 -3.82
N LEU A 62 -3.11 -19.72 -3.71
CA LEU A 62 -3.83 -19.83 -2.44
C LEU A 62 -2.99 -20.55 -1.38
N GLU A 63 -2.38 -21.68 -1.74
CA GLU A 63 -1.49 -22.44 -0.86
C GLU A 63 -0.33 -21.58 -0.32
N SER A 64 0.32 -20.81 -1.21
CA SER A 64 1.42 -19.93 -0.84
C SER A 64 1.00 -18.78 0.08
N MET A 65 -0.18 -18.21 -0.15
CA MET A 65 -0.67 -17.09 0.64
C MET A 65 -1.25 -17.51 2.00
N ILE A 66 -1.81 -18.71 2.12
CA ILE A 66 -2.29 -19.26 3.40
C ILE A 66 -1.14 -19.38 4.40
N VAL A 67 0.04 -19.81 3.95
CA VAL A 67 1.20 -20.01 4.82
C VAL A 67 1.97 -18.72 5.14
N PHE A 68 1.76 -17.65 4.36
CA PHE A 68 2.45 -16.37 4.54
C PHE A 68 1.83 -15.55 5.68
N PRO A 69 2.54 -15.29 6.79
CA PRO A 69 2.00 -14.54 7.92
C PRO A 69 2.00 -13.02 7.67
N GLY A 70 0.98 -12.32 8.16
CA GLY A 70 0.92 -10.85 8.14
C GLY A 70 0.80 -10.27 6.72
N LEU A 71 0.07 -10.96 5.84
CA LEU A 71 0.00 -10.63 4.41
C LEU A 71 -0.56 -9.22 4.18
N LEU A 72 -1.61 -8.83 4.92
CA LEU A 72 -2.27 -7.54 4.73
C LEU A 72 -1.31 -6.36 4.97
N LEU A 73 -0.64 -6.34 6.13
CA LEU A 73 0.34 -5.30 6.45
C LEU A 73 1.58 -5.38 5.56
N PHE A 74 2.01 -6.59 5.20
CA PHE A 74 3.12 -6.76 4.27
C PHE A 74 2.83 -6.10 2.92
N LEU A 75 1.64 -6.32 2.36
CA LEU A 75 1.23 -5.73 1.08
C LEU A 75 1.10 -4.21 1.18
N TYR A 76 0.56 -3.70 2.29
CA TYR A 76 0.49 -2.25 2.54
C TYR A 76 1.88 -1.60 2.50
N HIS A 77 2.83 -2.10 3.28
CA HIS A 77 4.19 -1.56 3.29
C HIS A 77 4.87 -1.69 1.93
N LYS A 78 4.65 -2.81 1.23
CA LYS A 78 5.18 -2.99 -0.13
C LYS A 78 4.56 -2.05 -1.15
N TRP A 79 3.30 -1.69 -0.97
CA TRP A 79 2.65 -0.69 -1.81
C TRP A 79 3.20 0.71 -1.55
N LEU A 80 3.47 1.08 -0.29
CA LEU A 80 4.13 2.35 0.04
C LEU A 80 5.55 2.45 -0.55
N ASP A 81 6.28 1.34 -0.61
CA ASP A 81 7.60 1.28 -1.25
C ASP A 81 7.52 1.46 -2.79
N TYR A 82 6.33 1.32 -3.38
CA TYR A 82 6.14 1.40 -4.82
C TYR A 82 6.17 2.87 -5.26
N LYS A 83 7.32 3.30 -5.80
CA LYS A 83 7.41 4.61 -6.46
C LYS A 83 6.48 4.64 -7.67
N ASP A 84 5.44 5.46 -7.59
CA ASP A 84 4.61 5.70 -8.77
C ASP A 84 5.36 6.59 -9.77
N SER A 85 5.03 6.41 -11.04
CA SER A 85 5.61 7.25 -12.11
C SER A 85 5.24 8.72 -11.95
N HIS A 86 4.16 9.02 -11.21
CA HIS A 86 3.71 10.38 -10.94
C HIS A 86 4.70 11.16 -10.07
N THR A 87 5.21 10.55 -9.00
CA THR A 87 6.22 11.17 -8.12
C THR A 87 7.49 11.48 -8.91
N GLU A 88 7.94 10.53 -9.75
CA GLU A 88 9.10 10.74 -10.61
C GLU A 88 8.86 11.84 -11.66
N GLU A 89 7.67 11.87 -12.26
CA GLU A 89 7.30 12.90 -13.24
C GLU A 89 7.25 14.29 -12.60
N LEU A 90 6.67 14.39 -11.41
CA LEU A 90 6.59 15.62 -10.63
C LEU A 90 7.99 16.13 -10.27
N GLU A 91 8.87 15.25 -9.75
CA GLU A 91 10.26 15.59 -9.44
C GLU A 91 11.00 16.12 -10.69
N ARG A 92 10.82 15.47 -11.85
CA ARG A 92 11.44 15.92 -13.11
C ARG A 92 10.92 17.28 -13.54
N CYS A 93 9.61 17.52 -13.43
CA CYS A 93 8.98 18.79 -13.76
C CYS A 93 9.52 19.91 -12.87
N MET A 94 9.50 19.71 -11.55
CA MET A 94 10.00 20.68 -10.58
C MET A 94 11.47 21.02 -10.83
N ASN A 95 12.32 20.02 -11.01
CA ASN A 95 13.74 20.24 -11.27
C ASN A 95 13.99 21.03 -12.56
N ARG A 96 13.23 20.75 -13.62
CA ARG A 96 13.32 21.48 -14.89
C ARG A 96 12.97 22.96 -14.70
N GLU A 97 11.88 23.27 -14.02
CA GLU A 97 11.45 24.65 -13.81
C GLU A 97 12.40 25.42 -12.87
N LEU A 98 12.89 24.79 -11.81
CA LEU A 98 13.88 25.39 -10.90
C LEU A 98 15.18 25.74 -11.63
N ILE A 99 15.65 24.88 -12.54
CA ILE A 99 16.82 25.17 -13.38
C ILE A 99 16.56 26.40 -14.27
N LYS A 100 15.41 26.47 -14.94
CA LYS A 100 15.04 27.62 -15.78
C LYS A 100 15.01 28.93 -14.99
N ILE A 101 14.39 28.91 -13.80
CA ILE A 101 14.36 30.08 -12.91
C ILE A 101 15.78 30.51 -12.54
N ARG A 102 16.64 29.57 -12.15
CA ARG A 102 18.04 29.90 -11.81
C ARG A 102 18.79 30.51 -13.00
N GLU A 103 18.54 30.01 -14.21
CA GLU A 103 19.18 30.51 -15.42
C GLU A 103 18.70 31.91 -15.81
N SER A 104 17.42 32.25 -15.60
CA SER A 104 16.92 33.60 -15.87
C SER A 104 17.59 34.64 -14.97
N TYR A 105 17.68 34.37 -13.67
CA TYR A 105 18.37 35.27 -12.72
C TYR A 105 19.86 35.48 -13.06
N LYS A 106 20.57 34.41 -13.47
CA LYS A 106 21.98 34.53 -13.89
C LYS A 106 22.18 35.36 -15.16
N LYS A 107 21.18 35.42 -16.04
CA LYS A 107 21.24 36.24 -17.27
C LYS A 107 21.02 37.71 -16.95
N GLU A 108 20.11 38.01 -16.02
CA GLU A 108 19.85 39.37 -15.55
C GLU A 108 21.05 39.96 -14.80
N GLU A 109 21.71 39.18 -13.96
CA GLU A 109 22.91 39.62 -13.21
C GLU A 109 24.14 39.89 -14.11
N LYS A 110 24.24 39.22 -15.27
CA LYS A 110 25.31 39.46 -16.25
C LYS A 110 25.03 40.62 -17.21
N ALA A 111 23.78 41.09 -17.26
CA ALA A 111 23.35 42.18 -18.14
C ALA A 111 23.29 43.55 -17.42
N ALA A 112 23.45 43.56 -16.10
CA ALA A 112 23.61 44.74 -15.25
C ALA A 112 25.10 45.07 -15.06
#